data_AF-A0A0E3PX03-F1
#
_entry.id   AF-A0A0E3PX03-F1
#
_cell.length_a   1.000
_cell.length_b   1.000
_cell.length_c   1.000
_cell.angle_alpha   90.00
_cell.angle_beta   90.00
_cell.angle_gamma   90.00
#
_symmetry.space_group_name_H-M   'P 1'
#
loop_
_entity.id
_entity.type
_entity.pdbx_description
1 polymer ?
#
loop_
_entity_poly.entity_id
_entity_poly.type
_entity_poly.pdbx_seq_one_letter_code
_entity_poly.pdbx_strand_id
1 'polypeptide(L)'
;MEYAKHFQDINERMRHLKCYYPFFRIYAYSYRNNLEYDLPYIALSVLTLLIEEGKLRGRSLKVDEIEVHIKNILNEMYMDYETNSKQVTRTLLTILETDRDGESYHFEYMDPIRRKKDGHYVHLIEYDVSNKAYQISDAGLDFMISIKELPEESKISVSLILFKKQIENGSFVTALNTVRELNLEVLRKKEKKQNLLEKMLYGGADVVEDYSIFSEGVFSQLQQEKILFEEVRTTLLELTKNHEEIINISNKSANEKDFLILKQISTELDRGYQLHSGLLKEYTDLPGEYEKICRIRVNSLFDRKWHFKEILENNIRQNYPNDVHVIGMHPMFLPKTTRSFSLYKIFESQIVSRKKSEVSETRQNDEWSEKKLIDGTVDERQRNNFRVYAHALLGCVEDHGGDLTLEVYLKTVEDTLGPEALQNMDLIPFLFSLNVDIDDVNAQASDNSQKLKNKELNVTRFEFNKLKLSCHSNRELILEALLSAHEALGLSSSTFIVTSFPDEIINIKKGFSAYISNMKFIMK
;
A
#
# COMPACT_ATOMS: atom_id res chain seq x y z
N MET A 1 -27.95 10.75 31.74
CA MET A 1 -27.92 11.62 30.54
C MET A 1 -26.63 11.44 29.73
N GLU A 2 -25.48 11.10 30.34
CA GLU A 2 -24.20 10.87 29.63
C GLU A 2 -24.16 9.62 28.74
N TYR A 3 -24.67 8.47 29.22
CA TYR A 3 -24.58 7.22 28.48
C TYR A 3 -25.43 7.18 27.19
N ALA A 4 -26.55 7.90 27.13
CA ALA A 4 -27.38 7.95 25.92
C ALA A 4 -26.64 8.62 24.75
N LYS A 5 -25.91 9.71 25.02
CA LYS A 5 -25.08 10.37 24.03
C LYS A 5 -23.89 9.50 23.63
N HIS A 6 -23.26 8.83 24.60
CA HIS A 6 -22.17 7.89 24.34
C HIS A 6 -22.60 6.71 23.45
N PHE A 7 -23.78 6.14 23.69
CA PHE A 7 -24.33 5.08 22.84
C PHE A 7 -24.67 5.58 21.44
N GLN A 8 -25.10 6.84 21.31
CA GLN A 8 -25.37 7.44 20.00
C GLN A 8 -24.06 7.61 19.21
N ASP A 9 -23.00 8.10 19.86
CA ASP A 9 -21.66 8.21 19.26
C ASP A 9 -21.10 6.83 18.86
N ILE A 10 -21.32 5.78 19.67
CA ILE A 10 -20.92 4.40 19.34
C ILE A 10 -21.72 3.86 18.15
N ASN A 11 -23.02 4.10 18.08
CA ASN A 11 -23.85 3.67 16.95
C ASN A 11 -23.39 4.33 15.65
N GLU A 12 -23.04 5.61 15.67
CA GLU A 12 -22.44 6.28 14.50
C GLU A 12 -21.10 5.63 14.09
N ARG A 13 -20.25 5.25 15.05
CA ARG A 13 -19.03 4.48 14.75
C ARG A 13 -19.33 3.11 14.16
N MET A 14 -20.32 2.39 14.67
CA MET A 14 -20.75 1.10 14.12
C MET A 14 -21.28 1.26 12.68
N ARG A 15 -22.00 2.34 12.39
CA ARG A 15 -22.43 2.67 11.02
C ARG A 15 -21.27 2.93 10.08
N HIS A 16 -20.19 3.55 10.55
CA HIS A 16 -18.98 3.72 9.74
C HIS A 16 -18.25 2.39 9.52
N LEU A 17 -18.24 1.48 10.50
CA LEU A 17 -17.55 0.18 10.38
C LEU A 17 -18.20 -0.78 9.37
N LYS A 18 -19.46 -0.56 8.97
CA LYS A 18 -20.17 -1.43 8.04
C LYS A 18 -19.45 -1.62 6.69
N CYS A 19 -18.72 -0.60 6.21
CA CYS A 19 -18.01 -0.67 4.93
C CYS A 19 -16.82 -1.64 4.95
N TYR A 20 -16.23 -1.93 6.11
CA TYR A 20 -15.14 -2.88 6.27
C TYR A 20 -15.60 -4.33 6.35
N TYR A 21 -16.89 -4.56 6.65
CA TYR A 21 -17.41 -5.89 6.93
C TYR A 21 -17.23 -6.89 5.77
N PRO A 22 -17.54 -6.54 4.50
CA PRO A 22 -17.29 -7.43 3.37
C PRO A 22 -15.81 -7.82 3.22
N PHE A 23 -14.88 -6.88 3.44
CA PHE A 23 -13.44 -7.13 3.34
C PHE A 23 -12.96 -8.15 4.37
N PHE A 24 -13.40 -8.05 5.63
CA PHE A 24 -13.03 -9.05 6.65
C PHE A 24 -13.61 -10.43 6.36
N ARG A 25 -14.77 -10.51 5.70
CA ARG A 25 -15.34 -11.78 5.24
C ARG A 25 -14.50 -12.40 4.12
N ILE A 26 -14.02 -11.58 3.18
CA ILE A 26 -13.05 -11.99 2.14
C ILE A 26 -11.76 -12.51 2.78
N TYR A 27 -11.21 -11.79 3.76
CA TYR A 27 -10.01 -12.20 4.49
C TYR A 27 -10.18 -13.55 5.18
N ALA A 28 -11.28 -13.73 5.92
CA ALA A 28 -11.60 -15.00 6.56
C ALA A 28 -11.86 -16.13 5.54
N TYR A 29 -12.40 -15.82 4.37
CA TYR A 29 -12.62 -16.79 3.30
C TYR A 29 -11.31 -17.29 2.70
N SER A 30 -10.35 -16.40 2.46
CA SER A 30 -9.03 -16.76 1.93
C SER A 30 -8.32 -17.75 2.86
N TYR A 31 -8.33 -17.45 4.16
CA TYR A 31 -7.72 -18.32 5.17
C TYR A 31 -8.43 -19.66 5.31
N ARG A 32 -9.76 -19.69 5.34
CA ARG A 32 -10.54 -20.94 5.55
C ARG A 32 -10.45 -21.93 4.39
N ASN A 33 -10.25 -21.45 3.18
CA ASN A 33 -10.25 -22.31 1.98
C ASN A 33 -8.84 -22.66 1.50
N ASN A 34 -7.78 -22.27 2.23
CA ASN A 34 -6.38 -22.49 1.84
C ASN A 34 -6.13 -22.18 0.35
N LEU A 35 -6.60 -21.01 -0.10
CA LEU A 35 -6.36 -20.59 -1.48
C LEU A 35 -4.86 -20.42 -1.72
N GLU A 36 -4.39 -20.84 -2.89
CA GLU A 36 -2.99 -20.72 -3.30
C GLU A 36 -2.56 -19.27 -3.56
N TYR A 37 -3.51 -18.32 -3.55
CA TYR A 37 -3.32 -16.91 -3.83
C TYR A 37 -4.01 -16.03 -2.77
N ASP A 38 -3.43 -14.86 -2.50
CA ASP A 38 -3.95 -13.90 -1.53
C ASP A 38 -5.14 -13.10 -2.09
N LEU A 39 -6.33 -13.68 -1.95
CA LEU A 39 -7.59 -13.08 -2.39
C LEU A 39 -7.82 -11.65 -1.84
N PRO A 40 -7.53 -11.30 -0.57
CA PRO A 40 -7.75 -9.96 -0.04
C PRO A 40 -6.88 -8.90 -0.73
N TYR A 41 -5.65 -9.28 -1.11
CA TYR A 41 -4.72 -8.39 -1.80
C TYR A 41 -5.20 -8.11 -3.23
N ILE A 42 -5.60 -9.16 -3.95
CA ILE A 42 -6.17 -9.01 -5.30
C ILE A 42 -7.47 -8.20 -5.24
N ALA A 43 -8.30 -8.40 -4.21
CA ALA A 43 -9.54 -7.66 -4.02
C ALA A 43 -9.31 -6.14 -3.89
N LEU A 44 -8.30 -5.72 -3.11
CA LEU A 44 -7.93 -4.31 -3.03
C LEU A 44 -7.47 -3.76 -4.38
N SER A 45 -6.61 -4.50 -5.09
CA SER A 45 -6.14 -4.06 -6.40
C SER A 45 -7.27 -3.90 -7.43
N VAL A 46 -8.27 -4.77 -7.40
CA VAL A 46 -9.46 -4.65 -8.27
C VAL A 46 -10.33 -3.45 -7.88
N LEU A 47 -10.51 -3.19 -6.58
CA LEU A 47 -11.21 -1.98 -6.12
C LEU A 47 -10.49 -0.70 -6.56
N THR A 48 -9.16 -0.69 -6.50
CA THR A 48 -8.33 0.42 -7.00
C THR A 48 -8.51 0.63 -8.50
N LEU A 49 -8.48 -0.45 -9.30
CA LEU A 49 -8.77 -0.37 -10.74
C LEU A 49 -10.17 0.22 -11.01
N LEU A 50 -11.20 -0.20 -10.27
CA LEU A 50 -12.56 0.30 -10.42
C LEU A 50 -12.69 1.80 -10.10
N ILE A 51 -11.83 2.33 -9.22
CA ILE A 51 -11.77 3.76 -8.94
C ILE A 51 -11.04 4.50 -10.05
N GLU A 52 -9.81 4.06 -10.38
CA GLU A 52 -8.90 4.70 -11.35
C GLU A 52 -9.47 4.73 -12.75
N GLU A 53 -9.83 3.55 -13.25
CA GLU A 53 -10.28 3.37 -14.62
C GLU A 53 -11.79 3.51 -14.74
N GLY A 54 -12.54 3.34 -13.65
CA GLY A 54 -14.00 3.37 -13.64
C GLY A 54 -14.59 4.72 -13.24
N LYS A 55 -14.80 4.93 -11.93
CA LYS A 55 -15.46 6.14 -11.39
C LYS A 55 -14.75 7.44 -11.78
N LEU A 56 -13.41 7.49 -11.74
CA LEU A 56 -12.67 8.71 -12.08
C LEU A 56 -12.76 9.05 -13.58
N ARG A 57 -12.90 8.06 -14.46
CA ARG A 57 -13.08 8.27 -15.90
C ARG A 57 -14.54 8.26 -16.34
N GLY A 58 -15.48 8.11 -15.41
CA GLY A 58 -16.93 8.08 -15.68
C GLY A 58 -17.38 6.88 -16.53
N ARG A 59 -16.65 5.76 -16.50
CA ARG A 59 -16.96 4.54 -17.27
C ARG A 59 -17.18 3.33 -16.36
N SER A 60 -18.00 2.39 -16.82
CA SER A 60 -18.11 1.06 -16.19
C SER A 60 -17.05 0.12 -16.78
N LEU A 61 -16.46 -0.75 -15.96
CA LEU A 61 -15.41 -1.67 -16.38
C LEU A 61 -15.99 -3.02 -16.79
N LYS A 62 -15.61 -3.51 -17.97
CA LYS A 62 -16.03 -4.82 -18.47
C LYS A 62 -15.25 -5.94 -17.75
N VAL A 63 -15.86 -7.12 -17.70
CA VAL A 63 -15.24 -8.31 -17.08
C VAL A 63 -13.89 -8.65 -17.70
N ASP A 64 -13.77 -8.49 -19.02
CA ASP A 64 -12.52 -8.78 -19.76
C ASP A 64 -11.35 -7.89 -19.30
N GLU A 65 -11.61 -6.61 -18.99
CA GLU A 65 -10.57 -5.67 -18.53
C GLU A 65 -10.10 -6.02 -17.11
N ILE A 66 -11.04 -6.43 -16.25
CA ILE A 66 -10.74 -6.88 -14.88
C ILE A 66 -9.93 -8.20 -14.92
N GLU A 67 -10.27 -9.12 -15.82
CA GLU A 67 -9.54 -10.39 -15.99
C GLU A 67 -8.08 -10.16 -16.41
N VAL A 68 -7.83 -9.20 -17.33
CA VAL A 68 -6.48 -8.84 -17.76
C VAL A 68 -5.67 -8.26 -16.60
N HIS A 69 -6.28 -7.39 -15.80
CA HIS A 69 -5.63 -6.81 -14.61
C HIS A 69 -5.24 -7.87 -13.58
N ILE A 70 -6.18 -8.76 -13.24
CA ILE A 70 -5.94 -9.87 -12.31
C ILE A 70 -4.83 -10.79 -12.85
N LYS A 71 -4.83 -11.07 -14.16
CA LYS A 71 -3.78 -11.88 -14.78
C LYS A 71 -2.40 -11.25 -14.64
N ASN A 72 -2.29 -9.94 -14.85
CA ASN A 72 -1.01 -9.22 -14.70
C ASN A 72 -0.49 -9.30 -13.26
N ILE A 73 -1.36 -9.07 -12.27
CA ILE A 73 -1.01 -9.15 -10.85
C ILE A 73 -0.58 -10.56 -10.47
N LEU A 74 -1.35 -11.57 -10.88
CA LEU A 74 -1.03 -12.96 -10.59
C LEU A 74 0.33 -13.36 -11.18
N ASN A 75 0.64 -12.92 -12.39
CA ASN A 75 1.94 -13.17 -13.00
C ASN A 75 3.08 -12.50 -12.23
N GLU A 76 2.91 -11.25 -11.79
CA GLU A 76 3.94 -10.53 -11.01
C GLU A 76 4.16 -11.13 -9.61
N MET A 77 3.08 -11.56 -8.95
CA MET A 77 3.15 -12.12 -7.60
C MET A 77 3.56 -13.60 -7.57
N TYR A 78 3.14 -14.37 -8.57
CA TYR A 78 3.29 -15.84 -8.61
C TYR A 78 3.83 -16.29 -9.97
N MET A 79 5.11 -16.00 -10.23
CA MET A 79 5.78 -16.26 -11.52
C MET A 79 5.75 -17.73 -12.00
N ASP A 80 5.52 -18.70 -11.11
CA ASP A 80 5.61 -20.14 -11.39
C ASP A 80 4.27 -20.91 -11.34
N TYR A 81 3.12 -20.25 -11.14
CA TYR A 81 1.81 -20.91 -11.00
C TYR A 81 0.90 -20.73 -12.23
N GLU A 82 0.46 -21.84 -12.84
CA GLU A 82 -0.62 -21.85 -13.84
C GLU A 82 -1.99 -21.65 -13.17
N THR A 83 -2.22 -20.46 -12.62
CA THR A 83 -3.51 -20.14 -12.00
C THR A 83 -4.52 -19.75 -13.07
N ASN A 84 -5.71 -20.37 -13.05
CA ASN A 84 -6.78 -20.04 -14.00
C ASN A 84 -7.37 -18.65 -13.69
N SER A 85 -6.84 -17.61 -14.34
CA SER A 85 -7.25 -16.19 -14.15
C SER A 85 -8.75 -15.98 -14.25
N LYS A 86 -9.46 -16.74 -15.10
CA LYS A 86 -10.92 -16.67 -15.26
C LYS A 86 -11.67 -17.14 -14.02
N GLN A 87 -11.17 -18.19 -13.38
CA GLN A 87 -11.79 -18.74 -12.18
C GLN A 87 -11.60 -17.78 -11.01
N VAL A 88 -10.38 -17.25 -10.85
CA VAL A 88 -10.06 -16.24 -9.82
C VAL A 88 -10.91 -14.99 -9.98
N THR A 89 -11.03 -14.49 -11.21
CA THR A 89 -11.85 -13.31 -11.52
C THR A 89 -13.32 -13.53 -11.15
N ARG A 90 -13.88 -14.69 -11.51
CA ARG A 90 -15.28 -15.02 -11.16
C ARG A 90 -15.48 -15.14 -9.66
N THR A 91 -14.62 -15.87 -8.96
CA THR A 91 -14.72 -16.01 -7.51
C THR A 91 -14.59 -14.66 -6.81
N LEU A 92 -13.66 -13.82 -7.24
CA LEU A 92 -13.43 -12.52 -6.64
C LEU A 92 -14.61 -11.56 -6.86
N LEU A 93 -15.16 -11.51 -8.07
CA LEU A 93 -16.34 -10.69 -8.37
C LEU A 93 -17.57 -11.15 -7.57
N THR A 94 -17.83 -12.46 -7.50
CA THR A 94 -18.95 -13.01 -6.72
C THR A 94 -18.83 -12.67 -5.24
N ILE A 95 -17.62 -12.75 -4.67
CA ILE A 95 -17.40 -12.47 -3.25
C ILE A 95 -17.45 -10.96 -2.96
N LEU A 96 -17.04 -10.10 -3.90
CA LEU A 96 -17.15 -8.64 -3.74
C LEU A 96 -18.59 -8.12 -3.87
N GLU A 97 -19.43 -8.83 -4.63
CA GLU A 97 -20.84 -8.51 -4.86
C GLU A 97 -21.76 -9.09 -3.78
N THR A 98 -21.56 -10.35 -3.38
CA THR A 98 -22.49 -11.12 -2.53
C THR A 98 -21.78 -11.99 -1.48
N ASP A 99 -22.48 -12.32 -0.39
CA ASP A 99 -22.07 -13.32 0.60
C ASP A 99 -22.33 -14.75 0.08
N ARG A 100 -21.98 -15.78 0.86
CA ARG A 100 -22.09 -17.21 0.46
C ARG A 100 -23.49 -17.65 0.00
N ASP A 101 -24.52 -16.95 0.45
CA ASP A 101 -25.93 -17.25 0.15
C ASP A 101 -26.47 -16.46 -1.06
N GLY A 102 -25.64 -15.65 -1.73
CA GLY A 102 -26.03 -14.84 -2.89
C GLY A 102 -26.73 -13.52 -2.56
N GLU A 103 -26.73 -13.11 -1.29
CA GLU A 103 -27.32 -11.87 -0.79
C GLU A 103 -26.23 -10.85 -0.43
N SER A 104 -26.58 -9.56 -0.36
CA SER A 104 -25.67 -8.52 0.14
C SER A 104 -25.21 -8.82 1.58
N TYR A 105 -24.00 -8.40 1.96
CA TYR A 105 -23.46 -8.69 3.29
C TYR A 105 -24.30 -8.01 4.38
N HIS A 106 -24.87 -8.83 5.27
CA HIS A 106 -25.68 -8.35 6.39
C HIS A 106 -24.80 -8.03 7.61
N PHE A 107 -24.55 -6.75 7.85
CA PHE A 107 -23.88 -6.25 9.06
C PHE A 107 -24.92 -5.90 10.12
N GLU A 108 -24.99 -6.70 11.19
CA GLU A 108 -25.98 -6.56 12.26
C GLU A 108 -25.32 -6.27 13.61
N TYR A 109 -25.82 -5.27 14.34
CA TYR A 109 -25.39 -4.98 15.72
C TYR A 109 -26.57 -4.58 16.61
N MET A 110 -26.41 -4.75 17.93
CA MET A 110 -27.43 -4.36 18.91
C MET A 110 -27.33 -2.86 19.16
N ASP A 111 -28.40 -2.11 18.88
CA ASP A 111 -28.54 -0.72 19.31
C ASP A 111 -29.09 -0.69 20.76
N PRO A 112 -28.27 -0.33 21.77
CA PRO A 112 -28.71 -0.29 23.17
C PRO A 112 -29.74 0.82 23.47
N ILE A 113 -29.85 1.85 22.61
CA ILE A 113 -30.83 2.94 22.75
C ILE A 113 -32.20 2.46 22.28
N ARG A 114 -32.25 1.84 21.09
CA ARG A 114 -33.49 1.34 20.49
C ARG A 114 -33.89 -0.05 21.01
N ARG A 115 -32.98 -0.75 21.71
CA ARG A 115 -33.10 -2.15 22.16
C ARG A 115 -33.50 -3.09 21.02
N LYS A 116 -32.99 -2.81 19.83
CA LYS A 116 -33.26 -3.57 18.60
C LYS A 116 -31.95 -3.83 17.88
N LYS A 117 -31.94 -4.89 17.09
CA LYS A 117 -30.88 -5.15 16.14
C LYS A 117 -31.04 -4.19 14.96
N ASP A 118 -30.00 -3.41 14.67
CA ASP A 118 -29.91 -2.59 13.47
C ASP A 118 -29.06 -3.36 12.46
N GLY A 119 -29.61 -3.58 11.27
CA GLY A 119 -29.03 -4.40 10.22
C GLY A 119 -28.80 -3.57 8.97
N HIS A 120 -27.60 -3.65 8.40
CA HIS A 120 -27.22 -2.95 7.18
C HIS A 120 -26.71 -3.93 6.14
N TYR A 121 -27.30 -3.89 4.94
CA TYR A 121 -26.82 -4.63 3.78
C TYR A 121 -25.73 -3.82 3.08
N VAL A 122 -24.61 -4.48 2.78
CA VAL A 122 -23.42 -3.85 2.20
C VAL A 122 -22.85 -4.73 1.09
N HIS A 123 -22.48 -4.13 -0.02
CA HIS A 123 -21.74 -4.73 -1.13
C HIS A 123 -20.66 -3.74 -1.57
N LEU A 124 -19.52 -4.20 -2.07
CA LEU A 124 -18.41 -3.31 -2.46
C LEU A 124 -18.46 -2.92 -3.95
N ILE A 125 -19.10 -3.76 -4.78
CA ILE A 125 -19.21 -3.59 -6.22
C ILE A 125 -20.66 -3.84 -6.64
N GLU A 126 -21.12 -3.13 -7.67
CA GLU A 126 -22.42 -3.29 -8.32
C GLU A 126 -22.24 -3.72 -9.78
N TYR A 127 -23.08 -4.65 -10.24
CA TYR A 127 -23.13 -5.04 -11.64
C TYR A 127 -24.22 -4.27 -12.40
N ASP A 128 -23.81 -3.48 -13.39
CA ASP A 128 -24.72 -2.79 -14.31
C ASP A 128 -25.16 -3.72 -15.44
N VAL A 129 -26.39 -4.21 -15.33
CA VAL A 129 -27.02 -5.11 -16.30
C VAL A 129 -27.10 -4.50 -17.70
N SER A 130 -27.23 -3.17 -17.80
CA SER A 130 -27.39 -2.46 -19.08
C SER A 130 -26.09 -2.48 -19.90
N ASN A 131 -24.97 -2.27 -19.21
CA ASN A 131 -23.65 -2.15 -19.84
C ASN A 131 -22.79 -3.42 -19.73
N LYS A 132 -23.29 -4.46 -19.03
CA LYS A 132 -22.55 -5.70 -18.72
C LYS A 132 -21.17 -5.42 -18.10
N ALA A 133 -21.17 -4.54 -17.11
CA ALA A 133 -19.96 -3.98 -16.55
C ALA A 133 -20.10 -3.75 -15.04
N TYR A 134 -18.99 -3.74 -14.34
CA TYR A 134 -18.93 -3.52 -12.89
C TYR A 134 -18.60 -2.06 -12.58
N GLN A 135 -19.22 -1.56 -11.51
CA GLN A 135 -18.93 -0.27 -10.92
C GLN A 135 -18.70 -0.43 -9.42
N ILE A 136 -17.85 0.40 -8.83
CA ILE A 136 -17.73 0.43 -7.37
C ILE A 136 -19.00 1.02 -6.74
N SER A 137 -19.50 0.35 -5.70
CA SER A 137 -20.66 0.82 -4.94
C SER A 137 -20.29 2.01 -4.05
N ASP A 138 -21.29 2.70 -3.49
CA ASP A 138 -21.03 3.77 -2.53
C ASP A 138 -20.33 3.26 -1.26
N ALA A 139 -20.62 2.04 -0.83
CA ALA A 139 -19.95 1.45 0.33
C ALA A 139 -18.52 0.99 0.02
N GLY A 140 -18.24 0.51 -1.20
CA GLY A 140 -16.90 0.22 -1.67
C GLY A 140 -16.05 1.48 -1.80
N LEU A 141 -16.66 2.58 -2.26
CA LEU A 141 -16.03 3.89 -2.30
C LEU A 141 -15.74 4.39 -0.88
N ASP A 142 -16.72 4.36 0.02
CA ASP A 142 -16.54 4.74 1.44
C ASP A 142 -15.41 3.92 2.10
N PHE A 143 -15.29 2.62 1.79
CA PHE A 143 -14.20 1.75 2.24
C PHE A 143 -12.83 2.21 1.70
N MET A 144 -12.68 2.40 0.39
CA MET A 144 -11.41 2.83 -0.21
C MET A 144 -10.95 4.22 0.29
N ILE A 145 -11.90 5.14 0.46
CA ILE A 145 -11.64 6.46 1.07
C ILE A 145 -11.12 6.29 2.50
N SER A 146 -11.74 5.41 3.29
CA SER A 146 -11.41 5.21 4.69
C SER A 146 -10.02 4.61 4.93
N ILE A 147 -9.53 3.77 4.01
CA ILE A 147 -8.17 3.20 4.08
C ILE A 147 -7.11 4.11 3.47
N LYS A 148 -7.49 5.31 2.97
CA LYS A 148 -6.61 6.29 2.30
C LYS A 148 -5.84 5.74 1.09
N GLU A 149 -6.31 4.65 0.48
CA GLU A 149 -5.78 4.21 -0.81
C GLU A 149 -6.44 5.02 -1.92
N LEU A 150 -5.91 6.22 -2.14
CA LEU A 150 -6.27 7.06 -3.27
C LEU A 150 -4.99 7.59 -3.91
N PRO A 151 -4.84 7.48 -5.23
CA PRO A 151 -3.76 8.17 -5.93
C PRO A 151 -3.84 9.66 -5.58
N GLU A 152 -2.68 10.30 -5.39
CA GLU A 152 -2.63 11.73 -4.99
C GLU A 152 -3.42 12.64 -5.92
N GLU A 153 -3.57 12.21 -7.17
CA GLU A 153 -4.25 12.91 -8.24
C GLU A 153 -5.75 13.03 -7.97
N SER A 154 -6.40 12.04 -7.35
CA SER A 154 -7.86 11.94 -7.20
C SER A 154 -8.45 12.49 -5.90
N LYS A 155 -7.59 12.95 -4.98
CA LYS A 155 -7.99 13.41 -3.65
C LYS A 155 -9.01 14.56 -3.68
N ILE A 156 -8.89 15.48 -4.65
CA ILE A 156 -9.81 16.61 -4.81
C ILE A 156 -11.20 16.12 -5.27
N SER A 157 -11.26 15.27 -6.30
CA SER A 157 -12.53 14.70 -6.81
C SER A 157 -13.28 13.93 -5.73
N VAL A 158 -12.57 13.13 -4.95
CA VAL A 158 -13.14 12.37 -3.85
C VAL A 158 -13.60 13.28 -2.72
N SER A 159 -12.80 14.27 -2.36
CA SER A 159 -13.17 15.26 -1.34
C SER A 159 -14.42 16.03 -1.72
N LEU A 160 -14.61 16.36 -3.00
CA LEU A 160 -15.83 16.97 -3.52
C LEU A 160 -17.06 16.06 -3.36
N ILE A 161 -16.93 14.78 -3.71
CA ILE A 161 -18.01 13.80 -3.58
C ILE A 161 -18.38 13.60 -2.10
N LEU A 162 -17.37 13.44 -1.24
CA LEU A 162 -17.57 13.30 0.21
C LEU A 162 -18.27 14.54 0.77
N PHE A 163 -17.80 15.73 0.38
CA PHE A 163 -18.40 16.99 0.80
C PHE A 163 -19.86 17.11 0.35
N LYS A 164 -20.18 16.73 -0.89
CA LYS A 164 -21.57 16.67 -1.40
C LYS A 164 -22.46 15.81 -0.49
N LYS A 165 -22.02 14.59 -0.20
CA LYS A 165 -22.73 13.63 0.67
C LYS A 165 -22.88 14.17 2.11
N GLN A 166 -21.87 14.86 2.64
CA GLN A 166 -21.93 15.48 3.97
C GLN A 166 -22.94 16.64 4.03
N ILE A 167 -23.03 17.43 2.96
CA ILE A 167 -24.01 18.51 2.82
C ILE A 167 -25.44 17.94 2.72
N GLU A 168 -25.64 16.93 1.89
CA GLU A 168 -26.94 16.26 1.70
C GLU A 168 -27.45 15.63 3.01
N ASN A 169 -26.54 15.06 3.81
CA ASN A 169 -26.84 14.46 5.12
C ASN A 169 -26.99 15.48 6.26
N GLY A 170 -26.80 16.79 6.01
CA GLY A 170 -26.92 17.84 7.02
C GLY A 170 -25.76 17.94 8.02
N SER A 171 -24.60 17.35 7.72
CA SER A 171 -23.41 17.38 8.60
C SER A 171 -22.49 18.57 8.27
N PHE A 172 -22.93 19.78 8.61
CA PHE A 172 -22.28 21.02 8.17
C PHE A 172 -20.89 21.25 8.80
N VAL A 173 -20.68 20.89 10.07
CA VAL A 173 -19.37 21.11 10.73
C VAL A 173 -18.26 20.26 10.09
N THR A 174 -18.56 19.01 9.75
CA THR A 174 -17.60 18.14 9.05
C THR A 174 -17.39 18.62 7.62
N ALA A 175 -18.46 19.06 6.95
CA ALA A 175 -18.42 19.62 5.60
C ALA A 175 -17.51 20.86 5.51
N LEU A 176 -17.51 21.73 6.54
CA LEU A 176 -16.62 22.88 6.57
C LEU A 176 -15.13 22.48 6.64
N ASN A 177 -14.80 21.44 7.41
CA ASN A 177 -13.43 20.96 7.50
C ASN A 177 -12.96 20.30 6.20
N THR A 178 -13.85 19.54 5.53
CA THR A 178 -13.52 18.91 4.24
C THR A 178 -13.30 19.94 3.14
N VAL A 179 -14.04 21.05 3.10
CA VAL A 179 -13.77 22.15 2.13
C VAL A 179 -12.41 22.80 2.40
N ARG A 180 -12.05 23.02 3.67
CA ARG A 180 -10.74 23.59 4.01
C ARG A 180 -9.60 22.68 3.57
N GLU A 181 -9.75 21.38 3.77
CA GLU A 181 -8.79 20.38 3.33
C GLU A 181 -8.68 20.36 1.80
N LEU A 182 -9.82 20.36 1.10
CA LEU A 182 -9.87 20.48 -0.35
C LEU A 182 -9.16 21.74 -0.86
N ASN A 183 -9.33 22.88 -0.19
CA ASN A 183 -8.62 24.12 -0.54
C ASN A 183 -7.10 23.98 -0.40
N LEU A 184 -6.61 23.26 0.63
CA LEU A 184 -5.19 22.95 0.79
C LEU A 184 -4.67 22.01 -0.30
N GLU A 185 -5.48 21.04 -0.74
CA GLU A 185 -5.11 20.14 -1.83
C GLU A 185 -4.99 20.84 -3.18
N VAL A 186 -5.91 21.76 -3.49
CA VAL A 186 -5.81 22.60 -4.69
C VAL A 186 -4.53 23.45 -4.67
N LEU A 187 -4.17 24.01 -3.51
CA LEU A 187 -2.91 24.75 -3.35
C LEU A 187 -1.67 23.87 -3.55
N ARG A 188 -1.69 22.63 -3.05
CA ARG A 188 -0.60 21.66 -3.27
C ARG A 188 -0.45 21.31 -4.75
N LYS A 189 -1.56 21.09 -5.50
CA LYS A 189 -1.48 20.88 -6.96
C LYS A 189 -0.84 22.08 -7.66
N LYS A 190 -1.17 23.31 -7.22
CA LYS A 190 -0.55 24.53 -7.75
C LYS A 190 0.95 24.61 -7.48
N GLU A 191 1.39 24.27 -6.28
CA GLU A 191 2.81 24.24 -5.91
C GLU A 191 3.59 23.20 -6.73
N LYS A 192 3.02 22.00 -6.94
CA LYS A 192 3.61 20.98 -7.82
C LYS A 192 3.84 21.48 -9.24
N LYS A 193 2.87 22.23 -9.81
CA LYS A 193 3.02 22.89 -11.12
C LYS A 193 4.19 23.89 -11.13
N GLN A 194 4.32 24.71 -10.09
CA GLN A 194 5.42 25.67 -9.97
C GLN A 194 6.78 24.96 -9.87
N ASN A 195 6.88 23.92 -9.05
CA ASN A 195 8.10 23.12 -8.92
C ASN A 195 8.49 22.45 -10.25
N LEU A 196 7.50 21.99 -11.04
CA LEU A 196 7.74 21.44 -12.37
C LEU A 196 8.30 22.50 -13.34
N LEU A 197 7.77 23.73 -13.33
CA LEU A 197 8.32 24.85 -14.11
C LEU A 197 9.74 25.23 -13.67
N GLU A 198 10.03 25.21 -12.37
CA GLU A 198 11.37 25.47 -11.86
C GLU A 198 12.35 24.39 -12.29
N LYS A 199 11.98 23.11 -12.15
CA LYS A 199 12.76 21.98 -12.67
C LYS A 199 13.03 22.11 -14.17
N MET A 200 12.06 22.60 -14.95
CA MET A 200 12.23 22.86 -16.37
C MET A 200 13.27 23.96 -16.66
N LEU A 201 13.24 25.04 -15.89
CA LEU A 201 14.16 26.17 -16.05
C LEU A 201 15.61 25.76 -15.73
N TYR A 202 15.82 25.01 -14.64
CA TYR A 202 17.16 24.58 -14.20
C TYR A 202 17.65 23.31 -14.90
N GLY A 203 16.74 22.57 -15.52
CA GLY A 203 17.07 21.59 -16.53
C GLY A 203 17.45 20.21 -16.02
N GLY A 204 16.61 19.63 -15.16
CA GLY A 204 16.71 18.23 -14.74
C GLY A 204 16.71 17.24 -15.92
N ALA A 205 17.32 16.07 -15.73
CA ALA A 205 17.38 15.01 -16.74
C ALA A 205 15.99 14.45 -17.10
N ASP A 206 15.07 14.48 -16.13
CA ASP A 206 13.76 13.80 -16.19
C ASP A 206 12.61 14.74 -16.59
N VAL A 207 12.92 15.99 -16.95
CA VAL A 207 11.93 17.06 -17.18
C VAL A 207 10.90 16.74 -18.26
N VAL A 208 11.30 16.03 -19.31
CA VAL A 208 10.40 15.70 -20.43
C VAL A 208 9.42 14.59 -20.03
N GLU A 209 9.89 13.63 -19.25
CA GLU A 209 9.08 12.51 -18.75
C GLU A 209 8.13 12.95 -17.64
N ASP A 210 8.64 13.76 -16.69
CA ASP A 210 7.84 14.44 -15.66
C ASP A 210 6.73 15.29 -16.30
N TYR A 211 7.01 15.98 -17.41
CA TYR A 211 6.00 16.77 -18.13
C TYR A 211 4.97 15.92 -18.85
N SER A 212 5.39 14.85 -19.55
CA SER A 212 4.43 13.99 -20.26
C SER A 212 3.46 13.33 -19.27
N ILE A 213 3.98 12.76 -18.18
CA ILE A 213 3.18 12.14 -17.11
C ILE A 213 2.22 13.18 -16.50
N PHE A 214 2.72 14.39 -16.23
CA PHE A 214 1.90 15.44 -15.62
C PHE A 214 0.89 16.08 -16.58
N SER A 215 1.09 16.00 -17.90
CA SER A 215 0.18 16.57 -18.89
C SER A 215 -0.88 15.58 -19.38
N GLU A 216 -0.51 14.30 -19.52
CA GLU A 216 -1.38 13.22 -19.99
C GLU A 216 -2.30 12.77 -18.84
N GLY A 217 -3.43 13.45 -18.69
CA GLY A 217 -4.53 13.04 -17.79
C GLY A 217 -4.98 14.14 -16.82
N VAL A 218 -4.05 14.99 -16.37
CA VAL A 218 -4.37 16.06 -15.42
C VAL A 218 -5.34 17.08 -16.03
N PHE A 219 -5.24 17.38 -17.32
CA PHE A 219 -6.14 18.35 -17.96
C PHE A 219 -7.60 17.87 -18.00
N SER A 220 -7.84 16.63 -18.45
CA SER A 220 -9.17 16.02 -18.43
C SER A 220 -9.72 15.91 -17.01
N GLN A 221 -8.87 15.59 -16.06
CA GLN A 221 -9.24 15.50 -14.66
C GLN A 221 -9.66 16.86 -14.08
N LEU A 222 -8.89 17.92 -14.34
CA LEU A 222 -9.23 19.27 -13.90
C LEU A 222 -10.56 19.75 -14.53
N GLN A 223 -10.84 19.37 -15.77
CA GLN A 223 -12.15 19.67 -16.38
C GLN A 223 -13.30 18.95 -15.67
N GLN A 224 -13.13 17.68 -15.32
CA GLN A 224 -14.12 16.92 -14.57
C GLN A 224 -14.31 17.46 -13.15
N GLU A 225 -13.22 17.78 -12.45
CA GLU A 225 -13.26 18.42 -11.13
C GLU A 225 -14.04 19.73 -11.18
N LYS A 226 -13.88 20.53 -12.25
CA LYS A 226 -14.64 21.77 -12.41
C LYS A 226 -16.15 21.52 -12.52
N ILE A 227 -16.57 20.50 -13.25
CA ILE A 227 -17.98 20.11 -13.37
C ILE A 227 -18.51 19.71 -11.98
N LEU A 228 -17.75 18.88 -11.25
CA LEU A 228 -18.11 18.47 -9.89
C LEU A 228 -18.22 19.66 -8.93
N PHE A 229 -17.29 20.62 -9.01
CA PHE A 229 -17.38 21.86 -8.24
C PHE A 229 -18.66 22.64 -8.54
N GLU A 230 -19.05 22.73 -9.82
CA GLU A 230 -20.27 23.44 -10.23
C GLU A 230 -21.53 22.73 -9.69
N GLU A 231 -21.61 21.40 -9.76
CA GLU A 231 -22.71 20.62 -9.17
C GLU A 231 -22.80 20.76 -7.65
N VAL A 232 -21.66 20.71 -6.97
CA VAL A 232 -21.59 20.91 -5.52
C VAL A 232 -22.01 22.33 -5.13
N ARG A 233 -21.67 23.32 -5.96
CA ARG A 233 -22.08 24.70 -5.73
C ARG A 233 -23.58 24.90 -5.94
N THR A 234 -24.19 24.28 -6.96
CA THR A 234 -25.63 24.39 -7.18
C THR A 234 -26.42 23.72 -6.05
N THR A 235 -26.03 22.53 -5.63
CA THR A 235 -26.67 21.81 -4.51
C THR A 235 -26.56 22.59 -3.19
N LEU A 236 -25.41 23.19 -2.90
CA LEU A 236 -25.27 24.09 -1.75
C LEU A 236 -26.22 25.27 -1.87
N LEU A 237 -26.25 25.98 -3.02
CA LEU A 237 -27.12 27.13 -3.23
C LEU A 237 -28.60 26.81 -3.01
N GLU A 238 -29.07 25.68 -3.52
CA GLU A 238 -30.43 25.17 -3.30
C GLU A 238 -30.70 24.93 -1.81
N LEU A 239 -29.78 24.30 -1.08
CA LEU A 239 -29.93 24.06 0.35
C LEU A 239 -29.91 25.35 1.17
N THR A 240 -29.05 26.33 0.85
CA THR A 240 -29.07 27.64 1.52
C THR A 240 -30.39 28.36 1.31
N LYS A 241 -30.94 28.38 0.09
CA LYS A 241 -32.25 29.01 -0.19
C LYS A 241 -33.37 28.36 0.62
N ASN A 242 -33.40 27.02 0.64
CA ASN A 242 -34.38 26.28 1.43
C ASN A 242 -34.26 26.62 2.94
N HIS A 243 -33.04 26.75 3.47
CA HIS A 243 -32.84 27.13 4.87
C HIS A 243 -33.18 28.60 5.15
N GLU A 244 -32.93 29.53 4.23
CA GLU A 244 -33.35 30.93 4.35
C GLU A 244 -34.87 31.06 4.42
N GLU A 245 -35.60 30.31 3.58
CA GLU A 245 -37.06 30.26 3.61
C GLU A 245 -37.58 29.70 4.94
N ILE A 246 -36.96 28.63 5.46
CA ILE A 246 -37.33 28.01 6.74
C ILE A 246 -37.07 28.94 7.94
N ILE A 247 -35.97 29.71 7.91
CA ILE A 247 -35.61 30.67 8.97
C ILE A 247 -36.58 31.86 8.97
N ASN A 248 -36.95 32.38 7.80
CA ASN A 248 -37.93 33.46 7.68
C ASN A 248 -39.32 33.06 8.19
N ILE A 249 -39.68 31.78 8.13
CA ILE A 249 -40.97 31.24 8.60
C ILE A 249 -40.92 30.86 10.09
N SER A 250 -39.76 30.42 10.59
CA SER A 250 -39.60 29.92 11.96
C SER A 250 -38.51 30.66 12.71
N ASN A 251 -38.90 31.62 13.56
CA ASN A 251 -38.03 32.35 14.50
C ASN A 251 -37.39 31.41 15.54
N LYS A 252 -36.49 30.49 15.13
CA LYS A 252 -35.78 29.54 15.99
C LYS A 252 -34.27 29.78 15.93
N SER A 253 -33.70 30.16 17.07
CA SER A 253 -32.27 30.44 17.29
C SER A 253 -31.33 29.24 17.07
N ALA A 254 -31.84 28.01 16.99
CA ALA A 254 -31.04 26.83 16.69
C ALA A 254 -30.58 26.78 15.22
N ASN A 255 -31.40 27.29 14.29
CA ASN A 255 -31.10 27.27 12.85
C ASN A 255 -30.11 28.39 12.43
N GLU A 256 -29.90 29.40 13.28
CA GLU A 256 -28.98 30.52 12.98
C GLU A 256 -27.52 30.06 12.94
N LYS A 257 -27.12 29.11 13.78
CA LYS A 257 -25.73 28.59 13.81
C LYS A 257 -25.44 27.76 12.57
N ASP A 258 -26.36 26.87 12.18
CA ASP A 258 -26.21 26.04 10.99
C ASP A 258 -26.24 26.91 9.73
N PHE A 259 -27.05 27.96 9.71
CA PHE A 259 -27.03 28.97 8.64
C PHE A 259 -25.72 29.73 8.54
N LEU A 260 -25.12 30.14 9.67
CA LEU A 260 -23.82 30.79 9.69
C LEU A 260 -22.72 29.86 9.16
N ILE A 261 -22.77 28.58 9.55
CA ILE A 261 -21.84 27.55 9.06
C ILE A 261 -22.05 27.32 7.56
N LEU A 262 -23.29 27.22 7.07
CA LEU A 262 -23.60 27.12 5.65
C LEU A 262 -23.05 28.30 4.84
N LYS A 263 -23.19 29.53 5.36
CA LYS A 263 -22.61 30.72 4.73
C LYS A 263 -21.08 30.66 4.70
N GLN A 264 -20.44 30.20 5.78
CA GLN A 264 -19.00 29.99 5.81
C GLN A 264 -18.55 28.92 4.80
N ILE A 265 -19.28 27.81 4.71
CA ILE A 265 -19.03 26.75 3.73
C ILE A 265 -19.14 27.31 2.31
N SER A 266 -20.16 28.12 2.02
CA SER A 266 -20.31 28.77 0.71
C SER A 266 -19.11 29.67 0.38
N THR A 267 -18.63 30.47 1.33
CA THR A 267 -17.45 31.33 1.10
C THR A 267 -16.17 30.54 0.88
N GLU A 268 -15.95 29.46 1.64
CA GLU A 268 -14.76 28.60 1.48
C GLU A 268 -14.82 27.78 0.19
N LEU A 269 -16.02 27.33 -0.22
CA LEU A 269 -16.22 26.62 -1.48
C LEU A 269 -16.00 27.54 -2.68
N ASP A 270 -16.52 28.78 -2.64
CA ASP A 270 -16.28 29.78 -3.69
C ASP A 270 -14.79 30.11 -3.81
N ARG A 271 -14.07 30.18 -2.68
CA ARG A 271 -12.62 30.33 -2.67
C ARG A 271 -11.92 29.14 -3.34
N GLY A 272 -12.31 27.91 -3.00
CA GLY A 272 -11.81 26.69 -3.63
C GLY A 272 -12.04 26.67 -5.13
N TYR A 273 -13.25 27.03 -5.56
CA TYR A 273 -13.61 27.13 -6.97
C TYR A 273 -12.77 28.17 -7.72
N GLN A 274 -12.51 29.33 -7.13
CA GLN A 274 -11.65 30.35 -7.74
C GLN A 274 -10.19 29.89 -7.86
N LEU A 275 -9.66 29.23 -6.83
CA LEU A 275 -8.32 28.65 -6.87
C LEU A 275 -8.21 27.57 -7.95
N HIS A 276 -9.20 26.68 -8.02
CA HIS A 276 -9.25 25.60 -9.01
C HIS A 276 -9.42 26.14 -10.44
N SER A 277 -10.32 27.10 -10.64
CA SER A 277 -10.48 27.79 -11.92
C SER A 277 -9.22 28.54 -12.35
N GLY A 278 -8.49 29.13 -11.40
CA GLY A 278 -7.19 29.74 -11.63
C GLY A 278 -6.15 28.69 -12.05
N LEU A 279 -6.12 27.55 -11.36
CA LEU A 279 -5.26 26.43 -11.71
C LEU A 279 -5.53 25.95 -13.14
N LEU A 280 -6.78 25.74 -13.52
CA LEU A 280 -7.14 25.29 -14.87
C LEU A 280 -6.64 26.27 -15.96
N LYS A 281 -6.77 27.59 -15.72
CA LYS A 281 -6.19 28.61 -16.62
C LYS A 281 -4.67 28.55 -16.69
N GLU A 282 -4.01 28.42 -15.53
CA GLU A 282 -2.55 28.27 -15.47
C GLU A 282 -2.07 26.99 -16.18
N TYR A 283 -2.90 25.93 -16.23
CA TYR A 283 -2.62 24.71 -16.98
C TYR A 283 -2.85 24.86 -18.49
N THR A 284 -3.87 25.61 -18.92
CA THR A 284 -4.02 25.91 -20.36
C THR A 284 -2.83 26.69 -20.92
N ASP A 285 -2.18 27.49 -20.08
CA ASP A 285 -1.01 28.29 -20.45
C ASP A 285 0.32 27.52 -20.33
N LEU A 286 0.34 26.41 -19.58
CA LEU A 286 1.53 25.60 -19.28
C LEU A 286 2.31 25.17 -20.55
N PRO A 287 1.69 24.69 -21.65
CA PRO A 287 2.41 24.37 -22.87
C PRO A 287 3.16 25.57 -23.48
N GLY A 288 2.56 26.77 -23.39
CA GLY A 288 3.18 28.00 -23.87
C GLY A 288 4.32 28.46 -22.96
N GLU A 289 4.20 28.26 -21.64
CA GLU A 289 5.32 28.50 -20.70
C GLU A 289 6.48 27.54 -20.95
N TYR A 290 6.17 26.26 -21.20
CA TYR A 290 7.16 25.24 -21.56
C TYR A 290 7.95 25.60 -22.82
N GLU A 291 7.27 26.02 -23.90
CA GLU A 291 7.94 26.45 -25.13
C GLU A 291 8.86 27.65 -24.89
N LYS A 292 8.40 28.64 -24.11
CA LYS A 292 9.21 29.81 -23.73
C LYS A 292 10.46 29.38 -22.94
N ILE A 293 10.33 28.48 -21.97
CA ILE A 293 11.46 27.98 -21.18
C ILE A 293 12.44 27.23 -22.09
N CYS A 294 11.96 26.36 -22.97
CA CYS A 294 12.80 25.67 -23.96
C CYS A 294 13.58 26.68 -24.83
N ARG A 295 12.92 27.73 -25.32
CA ARG A 295 13.57 28.78 -26.12
C ARG A 295 14.64 29.54 -25.32
N ILE A 296 14.34 29.93 -24.08
CA ILE A 296 15.30 30.58 -23.18
C ILE A 296 16.50 29.66 -22.95
N ARG A 297 16.26 28.37 -22.73
CA ARG A 297 17.32 27.40 -22.49
C ARG A 297 18.21 27.21 -23.71
N VAL A 298 17.64 27.02 -24.90
CA VAL A 298 18.39 26.95 -26.16
C VAL A 298 19.23 28.20 -26.36
N ASN A 299 18.64 29.39 -26.21
CA ASN A 299 19.36 30.65 -26.31
C ASN A 299 20.51 30.74 -25.29
N SER A 300 20.26 30.37 -24.03
CA SER A 300 21.29 30.38 -22.98
C SER A 300 22.45 29.40 -23.23
N LEU A 301 22.18 28.26 -23.88
CA LEU A 301 23.21 27.30 -24.27
C LEU A 301 24.06 27.85 -25.41
N PHE A 302 23.45 28.52 -26.39
CA PHE A 302 24.17 29.19 -27.48
C PHE A 302 25.01 30.35 -26.94
N ASP A 303 24.44 31.20 -26.09
CA ASP A 303 25.14 32.32 -25.47
C ASP A 303 26.36 31.84 -24.67
N ARG A 304 26.24 30.74 -23.91
CA ARG A 304 27.37 30.20 -23.12
C ARG A 304 28.45 29.51 -23.95
N LYS A 305 28.10 28.89 -25.07
CA LYS A 305 29.03 28.06 -25.85
C LYS A 305 29.70 28.80 -27.01
N TRP A 306 29.09 29.87 -27.53
CA TRP A 306 29.59 30.53 -28.72
C TRP A 306 29.26 32.02 -28.79
N HIS A 307 30.18 32.86 -28.30
CA HIS A 307 30.12 34.31 -28.53
C HIS A 307 30.66 34.63 -29.93
N PHE A 308 29.81 34.48 -30.95
CA PHE A 308 30.18 34.68 -32.36
C PHE A 308 30.92 36.00 -32.59
N LYS A 309 30.42 37.08 -31.98
CA LYS A 309 31.00 38.42 -32.12
C LYS A 309 32.41 38.50 -31.56
N GLU A 310 32.64 37.99 -30.36
CA GLU A 310 33.96 38.06 -29.71
C GLU A 310 34.99 37.15 -30.40
N ILE A 311 34.58 35.94 -30.80
CA ILE A 311 35.44 35.01 -31.54
C ILE A 311 35.81 35.61 -32.91
N LEU A 312 34.84 36.19 -33.62
CA LEU A 312 35.07 36.84 -34.90
C LEU A 312 35.98 38.07 -34.76
N GLU A 313 35.71 38.95 -33.79
CA GLU A 313 36.53 40.13 -33.52
C GLU A 313 37.96 39.77 -33.13
N ASN A 314 38.16 38.75 -32.28
CA ASN A 314 39.49 38.26 -31.94
C ASN A 314 40.22 37.68 -33.16
N ASN A 315 39.53 36.90 -33.99
CA ASN A 315 40.14 36.31 -35.17
C ASN A 315 40.49 37.34 -36.24
N ILE A 316 39.67 38.39 -36.40
CA ILE A 316 39.96 39.54 -37.28
C ILE A 316 41.16 40.33 -36.74
N ARG A 317 41.23 40.58 -35.43
CA ARG A 317 42.37 41.27 -34.79
C ARG A 317 43.68 40.51 -34.96
N GLN A 318 43.64 39.18 -34.93
CA GLN A 318 44.81 38.30 -35.12
C GLN A 318 45.11 37.99 -36.61
N ASN A 319 44.27 38.48 -37.53
CA ASN A 319 44.39 38.30 -38.98
C ASN A 319 44.52 36.82 -39.41
N TYR A 320 43.69 35.94 -38.85
CA TYR A 320 43.69 34.53 -39.24
C TYR A 320 43.15 34.34 -40.67
N PRO A 321 43.62 33.31 -41.39
CA PRO A 321 43.09 32.95 -42.71
C PRO A 321 41.59 32.68 -42.66
N ASN A 322 40.89 33.06 -43.73
CA ASN A 322 39.42 32.94 -43.81
C ASN A 322 38.94 31.47 -43.64
N ASP A 323 39.79 30.51 -44.00
CA ASP A 323 39.54 29.07 -43.86
C ASP A 323 39.29 28.64 -42.40
N VAL A 324 39.91 29.30 -41.42
CA VAL A 324 39.73 29.02 -39.99
C VAL A 324 38.29 29.33 -39.56
N HIS A 325 37.69 30.38 -40.11
CA HIS A 325 36.30 30.74 -39.84
C HIS A 325 35.33 29.72 -40.46
N VAL A 326 35.64 29.23 -41.67
CA VAL A 326 34.84 28.21 -42.35
C VAL A 326 34.87 26.91 -41.54
N ILE A 327 36.06 26.46 -41.11
CA ILE A 327 36.24 25.23 -40.32
C ILE A 327 35.55 25.35 -38.95
N GLY A 328 35.66 26.50 -38.28
CA GLY A 328 35.00 26.71 -36.99
C GLY A 328 33.47 26.69 -37.06
N MET A 329 32.90 27.19 -38.16
CA MET A 329 31.45 27.20 -38.38
C MET A 329 30.93 25.89 -39.01
N HIS A 330 31.80 25.10 -39.65
CA HIS A 330 31.44 23.89 -40.38
C HIS A 330 30.63 22.86 -39.56
N PRO A 331 30.94 22.60 -38.27
CA PRO A 331 30.17 21.68 -37.44
C PRO A 331 28.71 22.08 -37.24
N MET A 332 28.36 23.37 -37.34
CA MET A 332 26.99 23.86 -37.16
C MET A 332 26.12 23.68 -38.42
N PHE A 333 26.73 23.48 -39.58
CA PHE A 333 26.02 23.33 -40.86
C PHE A 333 25.80 21.87 -41.27
N LEU A 334 26.14 20.90 -40.41
CA LEU A 334 25.94 19.48 -40.69
C LEU A 334 24.49 19.07 -40.36
N PRO A 335 23.64 18.74 -41.35
CA PRO A 335 22.20 18.60 -41.16
C PRO A 335 21.76 17.31 -40.44
N LYS A 336 22.67 16.35 -40.19
CA LYS A 336 22.39 15.10 -39.46
C LYS A 336 23.67 14.60 -38.80
N THR A 337 23.91 14.97 -37.55
CA THR A 337 24.84 14.21 -36.71
C THR A 337 24.10 12.97 -36.21
N THR A 338 24.54 11.78 -36.59
CA THR A 338 24.15 10.54 -35.90
C THR A 338 24.58 10.66 -34.43
N ARG A 339 23.81 10.10 -33.49
CA ARG A 339 24.23 10.07 -32.08
C ARG A 339 25.55 9.30 -31.98
N SER A 340 26.66 10.01 -31.84
CA SER A 340 27.98 9.44 -31.62
C SER A 340 28.49 9.89 -30.26
N PHE A 341 28.98 8.94 -29.48
CA PHE A 341 29.65 9.24 -28.22
C PHE A 341 31.08 9.65 -28.54
N SER A 342 31.41 10.94 -28.38
CA SER A 342 32.79 11.40 -28.48
C SER A 342 33.58 10.85 -27.29
N LEU A 343 34.64 10.08 -27.54
CA LEU A 343 35.52 9.56 -26.48
C LEU A 343 36.18 10.69 -25.66
N TYR A 344 36.30 11.89 -26.23
CA TYR A 344 36.80 13.07 -25.51
C TYR A 344 35.87 13.54 -24.39
N LYS A 345 34.58 13.14 -24.42
CA LYS A 345 33.61 13.45 -23.38
C LYS A 345 33.92 12.76 -22.04
N ILE A 346 34.79 11.74 -22.06
CA ILE A 346 35.31 11.08 -20.85
C ILE A 346 36.24 12.02 -20.08
N PHE A 347 36.91 12.94 -20.79
CA PHE A 347 37.88 13.88 -20.21
C PHE A 347 37.31 15.29 -19.99
N GLU A 348 36.08 15.57 -20.44
CA GLU A 348 35.38 16.81 -20.07
C GLU A 348 35.13 16.82 -18.57
N SER A 349 35.23 18.00 -17.96
CA SER A 349 34.83 18.18 -16.56
C SER A 349 33.37 17.78 -16.42
N GLN A 350 33.12 16.61 -15.83
CA GLN A 350 31.77 16.19 -15.52
C GLN A 350 31.19 17.23 -14.56
N ILE A 351 29.99 17.73 -14.88
CA ILE A 351 29.20 18.45 -13.89
C ILE A 351 28.83 17.37 -12.87
N VAL A 352 29.64 17.25 -11.83
CA VAL A 352 29.22 16.56 -10.62
C VAL A 352 28.06 17.41 -10.14
N SER A 353 26.84 16.97 -10.44
CA SER A 353 25.69 17.33 -9.63
C SER A 353 26.04 16.82 -8.25
N ARG A 354 26.78 17.62 -7.48
CA ARG A 354 26.54 17.66 -6.05
C ARG A 354 25.07 17.99 -6.04
N LYS A 355 24.22 16.99 -5.77
CA LYS A 355 23.04 17.22 -4.96
C LYS A 355 23.57 18.12 -3.85
N LYS A 356 23.41 19.43 -3.98
CA LYS A 356 23.52 20.31 -2.84
C LYS A 356 22.49 19.69 -1.93
N SER A 357 22.96 19.08 -0.85
CA SER A 357 22.17 18.99 0.35
C SER A 357 21.60 20.39 0.51
N GLU A 358 20.33 20.55 0.18
CA GLU A 358 19.58 21.70 0.64
C GLU A 358 19.93 21.78 2.12
N VAL A 359 20.51 22.90 2.53
CA VAL A 359 20.43 23.29 3.93
C VAL A 359 18.96 23.65 4.11
N SER A 360 18.11 22.63 4.15
CA SER A 360 16.88 22.71 4.88
C SER A 360 17.30 22.94 6.32
N GLU A 361 16.74 23.98 6.92
CA GLU A 361 16.66 24.08 8.37
C GLU A 361 16.36 22.69 8.92
N THR A 362 17.09 22.29 9.95
CA THR A 362 16.92 21.03 10.70
C THR A 362 15.46 20.80 11.09
N ARG A 363 14.68 20.24 10.17
CA ARG A 363 13.86 19.08 10.44
C ARG A 363 14.74 17.92 10.01
N GLN A 364 15.01 17.01 10.94
CA GLN A 364 15.59 15.73 10.62
C GLN A 364 14.73 15.11 9.52
N ASN A 365 15.20 15.18 8.28
CA ASN A 365 14.80 14.24 7.25
C ASN A 365 15.40 12.91 7.71
N ASP A 366 14.61 12.15 8.48
CA ASP A 366 14.72 10.69 8.41
C ASP A 366 14.59 10.37 6.92
N GLU A 367 15.71 10.05 6.27
CA GLU A 367 15.67 9.23 5.08
C GLU A 367 14.73 8.08 5.41
N TRP A 368 13.64 7.93 4.67
CA TRP A 368 12.97 6.65 4.62
C TRP A 368 13.91 5.72 3.84
N SER A 369 15.08 5.38 4.43
CA SER A 369 15.52 4.00 4.38
C SER A 369 14.29 3.20 4.75
N GLU A 370 13.93 2.18 3.97
CA GLU A 370 12.92 1.20 4.38
C GLU A 370 13.09 0.98 5.88
N LYS A 371 12.23 1.59 6.70
CA LYS A 371 12.14 1.25 8.10
C LYS A 371 11.59 -0.14 7.97
N LYS A 372 12.48 -1.15 7.93
CA LYS A 372 12.10 -2.54 8.10
C LYS A 372 11.18 -2.48 9.30
N LEU A 373 9.90 -2.76 9.06
CA LEU A 373 8.89 -2.77 10.11
C LEU A 373 9.49 -3.58 11.26
N ILE A 374 9.20 -3.21 12.50
CA ILE A 374 9.76 -3.90 13.67
C ILE A 374 9.56 -5.42 13.49
N ASP A 375 8.40 -5.81 12.95
CA ASP A 375 8.05 -7.17 12.56
C ASP A 375 9.04 -7.79 11.54
N GLY A 376 9.39 -7.09 10.45
CA GLY A 376 10.37 -7.59 9.46
C GLY A 376 11.77 -7.76 10.03
N THR A 377 12.21 -6.88 10.94
CA THR A 377 13.51 -7.07 11.65
C THR A 377 13.47 -8.22 12.65
N VAL A 378 12.32 -8.47 13.27
CA VAL A 378 12.11 -9.58 14.20
C VAL A 378 12.05 -10.90 13.45
N ASP A 379 11.38 -10.95 12.30
CA ASP A 379 11.27 -12.15 11.46
C ASP A 379 12.62 -12.58 10.89
N GLU A 380 13.42 -11.63 10.39
CA GLU A 380 14.79 -11.92 9.92
C GLU A 380 15.67 -12.41 11.08
N ARG A 381 15.56 -11.79 12.26
CA ARG A 381 16.29 -12.21 13.46
C ARG A 381 15.89 -13.62 13.89
N GLN A 382 14.59 -13.90 13.97
CA GLN A 382 14.06 -15.21 14.36
C GLN A 382 14.45 -16.28 13.35
N ARG A 383 14.38 -16.02 12.04
CA ARG A 383 14.83 -16.95 10.99
C ARG A 383 16.29 -17.35 11.19
N ASN A 384 17.17 -16.39 11.41
CA ASN A 384 18.59 -16.67 11.59
C ASN A 384 18.86 -17.41 12.90
N ASN A 385 18.25 -16.98 14.00
CA ASN A 385 18.45 -17.61 15.30
C ASN A 385 17.88 -19.04 15.33
N PHE A 386 16.70 -19.28 14.74
CA PHE A 386 16.09 -20.61 14.67
C PHE A 386 16.95 -21.57 13.84
N ARG A 387 17.56 -21.11 12.75
CA ARG A 387 18.51 -21.93 11.97
C ARG A 387 19.72 -22.36 12.81
N VAL A 388 20.28 -21.46 13.61
CA VAL A 388 21.41 -21.76 14.49
C VAL A 388 21.02 -22.75 15.59
N TYR A 389 19.88 -22.54 16.26
CA TYR A 389 19.39 -23.45 17.29
C TYR A 389 19.00 -24.82 16.74
N ALA A 390 18.39 -24.87 15.55
CA ALA A 390 18.05 -26.11 14.87
C ALA A 390 19.30 -26.91 14.47
N HIS A 391 20.34 -26.25 13.97
CA HIS A 391 21.62 -26.89 13.64
C HIS A 391 22.30 -27.46 14.89
N ALA A 392 22.32 -26.69 15.99
CA ALA A 392 22.84 -27.17 17.27
C ALA A 392 22.04 -28.38 17.78
N LEU A 393 20.71 -28.36 17.64
CA LEU A 393 19.85 -29.44 18.10
C LEU A 393 20.11 -30.73 17.33
N LEU A 394 20.04 -30.69 16.00
CA LEU A 394 20.21 -31.89 15.18
C LEU A 394 21.62 -32.47 15.29
N GLY A 395 22.66 -31.63 15.35
CA GLY A 395 24.03 -32.08 15.60
C GLY A 395 24.18 -32.78 16.96
N CYS A 396 23.58 -32.22 18.02
CA CYS A 396 23.61 -32.86 19.34
C CYS A 396 22.88 -34.21 19.36
N VAL A 397 21.78 -34.35 18.61
CA VAL A 397 21.05 -35.62 18.52
C VAL A 397 21.87 -36.69 17.79
N GLU A 398 22.64 -36.30 16.77
CA GLU A 398 23.56 -37.19 16.06
C GLU A 398 24.71 -37.68 16.96
N ASP A 399 25.38 -36.75 17.66
CA ASP A 399 26.50 -37.05 18.55
C ASP A 399 26.12 -38.00 19.70
N HIS A 400 24.85 -37.97 20.14
CA HIS A 400 24.31 -38.79 21.22
C HIS A 400 23.59 -40.07 20.74
N GLY A 401 23.70 -40.41 19.45
CA GLY A 401 23.18 -41.67 18.92
C GLY A 401 21.65 -41.74 18.77
N GLY A 402 20.98 -40.59 18.61
CA GLY A 402 19.57 -40.50 18.25
C GLY A 402 18.58 -40.25 19.40
N ASP A 403 19.03 -40.19 20.65
CA ASP A 403 18.19 -39.93 21.83
C ASP A 403 18.78 -38.76 22.66
N LEU A 404 18.03 -37.66 22.80
CA LEU A 404 18.47 -36.45 23.52
C LEU A 404 17.40 -35.94 24.48
N THR A 405 17.80 -35.50 25.68
CA THR A 405 16.93 -34.82 26.65
C THR A 405 17.18 -33.31 26.64
N LEU A 406 16.15 -32.51 26.94
CA LEU A 406 16.23 -31.05 26.95
C LEU A 406 17.36 -30.52 27.84
N GLU A 407 17.65 -31.16 28.98
CA GLU A 407 18.75 -30.76 29.86
C GLU A 407 20.14 -30.91 29.21
N VAL A 408 20.32 -31.96 28.40
CA VAL A 408 21.57 -32.19 27.68
C VAL A 408 21.69 -31.18 26.55
N TYR A 409 20.59 -30.91 25.84
CA TYR A 409 20.54 -29.87 24.80
C TYR A 409 20.87 -28.47 25.35
N LEU A 410 20.32 -28.08 26.50
CA LEU A 410 20.61 -26.76 27.09
C LEU A 410 22.08 -26.63 27.49
N LYS A 411 22.71 -27.71 27.97
CA LYS A 411 24.15 -27.74 28.28
C LYS A 411 25.00 -27.63 27.02
N THR A 412 24.66 -28.34 25.95
CA THR A 412 25.40 -28.24 24.69
C THR A 412 25.25 -26.88 24.02
N VAL A 413 24.08 -26.24 24.14
CA VAL A 413 23.90 -24.85 23.70
C VAL A 413 24.77 -23.88 24.53
N GLU A 414 24.88 -24.09 25.85
CA GLU A 414 25.78 -23.30 26.71
C GLU A 414 27.26 -23.49 26.33
N ASP A 415 27.67 -24.73 26.05
CA ASP A 415 29.06 -25.06 25.70
C ASP A 415 29.46 -24.60 24.29
N THR A 416 28.55 -24.65 23.32
CA THR A 416 28.83 -24.34 21.90
C THR A 416 28.59 -22.87 21.53
N LEU A 417 27.57 -22.23 22.10
CA LEU A 417 27.14 -20.86 21.76
C LEU A 417 27.36 -19.87 22.91
N GLY A 418 27.74 -20.34 24.09
CA GLY A 418 28.03 -19.52 25.28
C GLY A 418 26.81 -19.23 26.17
N PRO A 419 27.02 -18.69 27.39
CA PRO A 419 25.97 -18.48 28.39
C PRO A 419 24.97 -17.37 28.05
N GLU A 420 25.29 -16.56 27.02
CA GLU A 420 24.43 -15.52 26.44
C GLU A 420 23.35 -16.12 25.52
N ALA A 421 23.63 -17.27 24.90
CA ALA A 421 22.68 -17.95 24.02
C ALA A 421 21.42 -18.46 24.75
N LEU A 422 21.53 -18.75 26.05
CA LEU A 422 20.41 -19.08 26.93
C LEU A 422 19.56 -17.87 27.33
N GLN A 423 20.07 -16.64 27.16
CA GLN A 423 19.37 -15.39 27.49
C GLN A 423 18.71 -14.75 26.27
N ASN A 424 18.96 -15.28 25.07
CA ASN A 424 18.34 -14.78 23.86
C ASN A 424 16.82 -14.96 23.89
N MET A 425 16.10 -13.89 23.56
CA MET A 425 14.63 -13.85 23.57
C MET A 425 13.98 -14.89 22.65
N ASP A 426 14.70 -15.35 21.62
CA ASP A 426 14.16 -16.23 20.57
C ASP A 426 14.30 -17.74 20.89
N LEU A 427 15.02 -18.13 21.96
CA LEU A 427 15.17 -19.54 22.37
C LEU A 427 13.84 -20.14 22.86
N ILE A 428 13.09 -19.39 23.66
CA ILE A 428 11.81 -19.84 24.20
C ILE A 428 10.77 -20.00 23.06
N PRO A 429 10.56 -19.01 22.16
CA PRO A 429 9.75 -19.18 20.96
C PRO A 429 10.14 -20.40 20.14
N PHE A 430 11.44 -20.65 19.93
CA PHE A 430 11.91 -21.83 19.22
C PHE A 430 11.46 -23.14 19.89
N LEU A 431 11.65 -23.28 21.21
CA LEU A 431 11.23 -24.48 21.95
C LEU A 431 9.71 -24.66 21.97
N PHE A 432 8.94 -23.59 22.13
CA PHE A 432 7.48 -23.65 22.03
C PHE A 432 7.03 -24.15 20.67
N SER A 433 7.71 -23.69 19.64
CA SER A 433 7.34 -23.99 18.27
C SER A 433 7.70 -25.40 17.81
N LEU A 434 8.56 -26.11 18.55
CA LEU A 434 8.79 -27.56 18.39
C LEU A 434 7.65 -28.43 18.93
N ASN A 435 6.81 -27.87 19.81
CA ASN A 435 5.66 -28.55 20.42
C ASN A 435 4.33 -28.29 19.70
N VAL A 436 4.33 -27.57 18.59
CA VAL A 436 3.12 -27.36 17.79
C VAL A 436 2.91 -28.58 16.89
N ASP A 437 1.82 -29.30 17.12
CA ASP A 437 1.40 -30.42 16.29
C ASP A 437 1.03 -29.90 14.89
N ILE A 438 1.80 -30.28 13.86
CA ILE A 438 1.56 -29.91 12.44
C ILE A 438 0.16 -30.37 11.97
N ASP A 439 -0.41 -31.39 12.62
CA ASP A 439 -1.76 -31.89 12.33
C ASP A 439 -2.90 -31.05 12.93
N ASP A 440 -2.66 -30.22 13.95
CA ASP A 440 -3.71 -29.39 14.55
C ASP A 440 -4.06 -28.17 13.70
N VAL A 441 -3.14 -27.71 12.83
CA VAL A 441 -3.41 -26.68 11.81
C VAL A 441 -4.36 -27.20 10.72
N ASN A 442 -4.30 -28.51 10.41
CA ASN A 442 -5.18 -29.15 9.42
C ASN A 442 -6.50 -29.66 10.00
N ALA A 443 -6.58 -29.91 11.32
CA ALA A 443 -7.76 -30.48 11.96
C ALA A 443 -8.92 -29.48 12.16
N GLN A 444 -8.66 -28.18 12.22
CA GLN A 444 -9.73 -27.17 12.34
C GLN A 444 -10.53 -26.95 11.03
N ALA A 445 -10.12 -27.60 9.93
CA ALA A 445 -10.78 -27.51 8.63
C ALA A 445 -11.59 -28.76 8.22
N SER A 446 -11.70 -29.79 9.06
CA SER A 446 -12.54 -30.96 8.73
C SER A 446 -13.28 -31.55 9.93
N ASP A 447 -14.61 -31.47 9.91
CA ASP A 447 -15.53 -32.18 10.80
C ASP A 447 -15.50 -33.71 10.54
N ASN A 448 -14.38 -34.36 10.84
CA ASN A 448 -14.26 -35.81 10.79
C ASN A 448 -13.83 -36.37 12.15
N SER A 449 -14.82 -36.51 13.03
CA SER A 449 -14.77 -37.05 14.39
C SER A 449 -14.49 -38.56 14.49
N GLN A 450 -13.76 -39.16 13.55
CA GLN A 450 -13.44 -40.60 13.56
C GLN A 450 -11.94 -40.94 13.48
N LYS A 451 -11.03 -39.97 13.31
CA LYS A 451 -9.57 -40.18 13.41
C LYS A 451 -9.00 -39.93 14.82
N LEU A 452 -9.84 -39.76 15.83
CA LEU A 452 -9.45 -39.36 17.19
C LEU A 452 -9.18 -40.52 18.18
N LYS A 453 -8.98 -41.76 17.71
CA LYS A 453 -8.88 -42.92 18.62
C LYS A 453 -7.48 -43.50 18.86
N ASN A 454 -6.44 -43.10 18.12
CA ASN A 454 -5.06 -43.56 18.33
C ASN A 454 -4.03 -42.42 18.13
N LYS A 455 -4.20 -41.25 18.76
CA LYS A 455 -3.17 -40.18 18.75
C LYS A 455 -2.41 -40.23 20.08
N GLU A 456 -1.10 -40.45 20.04
CA GLU A 456 -0.24 -40.37 21.22
C GLU A 456 -0.19 -38.90 21.66
N LEU A 457 -0.84 -38.57 22.78
CA LEU A 457 -0.81 -37.22 23.36
C LEU A 457 0.65 -36.79 23.61
N ASN A 458 0.99 -35.56 23.22
CA ASN A 458 2.28 -34.89 23.48
C ASN A 458 3.48 -35.34 22.62
N VAL A 459 3.24 -35.92 21.44
CA VAL A 459 4.29 -36.36 20.50
C VAL A 459 4.19 -35.63 19.17
N THR A 460 5.10 -34.69 18.88
CA THR A 460 5.20 -34.05 17.56
C THR A 460 6.17 -34.85 16.67
N ARG A 461 5.78 -35.10 15.41
CA ARG A 461 6.57 -35.88 14.45
C ARG A 461 6.86 -35.04 13.20
N PHE A 462 8.15 -34.86 12.91
CA PHE A 462 8.66 -34.16 11.73
C PHE A 462 9.22 -35.20 10.75
N GLU A 463 8.52 -35.40 9.62
CA GLU A 463 8.97 -36.30 8.54
C GLU A 463 9.65 -35.47 7.43
N PHE A 464 10.99 -35.49 7.37
CA PHE A 464 11.75 -34.65 6.44
C PHE A 464 11.49 -34.98 4.96
N ASN A 465 11.19 -36.25 4.64
CA ASN A 465 10.85 -36.67 3.28
C ASN A 465 9.51 -36.11 2.79
N LYS A 466 8.54 -35.96 3.69
CA LYS A 466 7.22 -35.39 3.38
C LYS A 466 7.28 -33.86 3.29
N LEU A 467 8.10 -33.24 4.15
CA LEU A 467 8.37 -31.80 4.16
C LEU A 467 9.13 -31.29 2.93
N LYS A 468 9.98 -32.12 2.32
CA LYS A 468 10.64 -31.82 1.04
C LYS A 468 9.67 -31.81 -0.15
N LEU A 469 8.56 -32.57 -0.08
CA LEU A 469 7.55 -32.67 -1.14
C LEU A 469 6.42 -31.63 -0.99
N SER A 470 6.12 -31.16 0.22
CA SER A 470 5.14 -30.10 0.46
C SER A 470 5.75 -28.72 0.23
N CYS A 471 5.58 -28.18 -0.98
CA CYS A 471 5.89 -26.78 -1.30
C CYS A 471 4.75 -25.87 -0.83
N HIS A 472 4.69 -25.57 0.47
CA HIS A 472 3.85 -24.49 0.98
C HIS A 472 4.68 -23.22 1.13
N SER A 473 4.17 -22.12 0.58
CA SER A 473 4.72 -20.76 0.70
C SER A 473 4.73 -20.24 2.15
N ASN A 474 3.93 -20.85 3.03
CA ASN A 474 3.94 -20.62 4.48
C ASN A 474 4.69 -21.73 5.21
N ARG A 475 6.00 -21.86 4.99
CA ARG A 475 6.82 -22.62 5.95
C ARG A 475 6.87 -21.82 7.24
N GLU A 476 6.25 -22.34 8.29
CA GLU A 476 6.53 -21.88 9.65
C GLU A 476 8.06 -21.87 9.85
N LEU A 477 8.58 -20.83 10.51
CA LEU A 477 10.02 -20.54 10.64
C LEU A 477 10.86 -21.76 11.08
N ILE A 478 10.26 -22.67 11.84
CA ILE A 478 10.84 -23.92 12.36
C ILE A 478 11.07 -24.95 11.26
N LEU A 479 10.10 -25.15 10.38
CA LEU A 479 10.18 -26.18 9.34
C LEU A 479 11.32 -25.85 8.37
N GLU A 480 11.47 -24.56 8.03
CA GLU A 480 12.58 -24.09 7.23
C GLU A 480 13.92 -24.23 7.97
N ALA A 481 13.97 -23.89 9.25
CA ALA A 481 15.17 -24.02 10.07
C ALA A 481 15.62 -25.49 10.20
N LEU A 482 14.71 -26.42 10.52
CA LEU A 482 15.01 -27.85 10.65
C LEU A 482 15.41 -28.49 9.31
N LEU A 483 14.75 -28.13 8.20
CA LEU A 483 15.14 -28.59 6.87
C LEU A 483 16.55 -28.10 6.51
N SER A 484 16.85 -26.82 6.73
CA SER A 484 18.17 -26.26 6.44
C SER A 484 19.28 -26.90 7.28
N ALA A 485 19.00 -27.21 8.55
CA ALA A 485 19.92 -27.90 9.44
C ALA A 485 20.13 -29.36 9.04
N HIS A 486 19.07 -30.07 8.66
CA HIS A 486 19.14 -31.45 8.16
C HIS A 486 19.95 -31.56 6.86
N GLU A 487 19.79 -30.62 5.93
CA GLU A 487 20.57 -30.56 4.69
C GLU A 487 22.03 -30.19 4.93
N ALA A 488 22.33 -29.28 5.86
CA ALA A 488 23.69 -28.89 6.20
C ALA A 488 24.49 -30.02 6.89
N LEU A 489 23.83 -30.84 7.71
CA LEU A 489 24.46 -31.94 8.45
C LEU A 489 24.51 -33.26 7.65
N GLY A 490 23.71 -33.42 6.59
CA GLY A 490 23.75 -34.61 5.72
C GLY A 490 23.22 -35.89 6.38
N LEU A 491 22.26 -35.76 7.29
CA LEU A 491 21.75 -36.85 8.13
C LEU A 491 20.94 -37.89 7.32
N SER A 492 21.14 -39.18 7.60
CA SER A 492 20.47 -40.30 6.90
C SER A 492 19.09 -40.66 7.46
N SER A 493 18.75 -40.16 8.65
CA SER A 493 17.51 -40.43 9.38
C SER A 493 16.35 -39.59 8.84
N SER A 494 15.18 -40.22 8.74
CA SER A 494 14.05 -39.68 7.97
C SER A 494 13.00 -38.98 8.83
N THR A 495 13.02 -39.23 10.15
CA THR A 495 12.00 -38.77 11.08
C THR A 495 12.61 -38.21 12.37
N PHE A 496 12.13 -37.03 12.78
CA PHE A 496 12.47 -36.40 14.05
C PHE A 496 11.22 -36.31 14.93
N ILE A 497 11.31 -36.82 16.15
CA ILE A 497 10.18 -36.94 17.08
C ILE A 497 10.50 -36.15 18.33
N VAL A 498 9.60 -35.23 18.72
CA VAL A 498 9.66 -34.53 20.00
C VAL A 498 8.56 -35.08 20.89
N THR A 499 8.93 -35.48 22.10
CA THR A 499 7.99 -35.94 23.12
C THR A 499 8.06 -34.97 24.30
N SER A 500 6.92 -34.39 24.69
CA SER A 500 6.85 -33.44 25.80
C SER A 500 6.23 -34.07 27.05
N PHE A 501 6.82 -33.76 28.20
CA PHE A 501 6.39 -34.22 29.52
C PHE A 501 5.89 -33.01 30.32
N PRO A 502 4.57 -32.73 30.31
CA PRO A 502 4.00 -31.52 30.92
C PRO A 502 4.14 -31.48 32.46
N ASP A 503 4.31 -32.64 33.10
CA ASP A 503 4.42 -32.76 34.56
C ASP A 503 5.85 -32.53 35.09
N GLU A 504 6.85 -32.46 34.20
CA GLU A 504 8.25 -32.24 34.56
C GLU A 504 8.70 -30.86 34.10
N ILE A 505 9.09 -29.99 35.04
CA ILE A 505 9.49 -28.62 34.74
C ILE A 505 11.00 -28.47 34.89
N ILE A 506 11.65 -28.02 33.81
CA ILE A 506 13.08 -27.70 33.79
C ILE A 506 13.27 -26.18 33.86
N ASN A 507 14.25 -25.76 34.66
CA ASN A 507 14.67 -24.37 34.74
C ASN A 507 15.83 -24.12 33.76
N ILE A 508 15.67 -23.14 32.87
CA ILE A 508 16.63 -22.77 31.83
C ILE A 508 17.86 -22.06 32.44
N LYS A 509 17.77 -21.44 33.63
CA LYS A 509 18.93 -20.80 34.30
C LYS A 509 18.78 -20.63 35.82
N LYS A 510 19.88 -20.80 36.58
CA LYS A 510 19.96 -20.38 37.99
C LYS A 510 19.97 -18.84 38.10
N GLY A 511 18.79 -18.22 38.15
CA GLY A 511 18.63 -16.79 38.42
C GLY A 511 17.50 -16.07 37.67
N PHE A 512 17.01 -16.66 36.57
CA PHE A 512 15.81 -16.20 35.86
C PHE A 512 14.68 -17.20 36.09
N SER A 513 13.48 -16.75 36.44
CA SER A 513 12.31 -17.60 36.65
C SER A 513 11.62 -17.95 35.33
N ALA A 514 12.32 -18.65 34.43
CA ALA A 514 11.77 -19.17 33.19
C ALA A 514 11.71 -20.71 33.26
N TYR A 515 10.49 -21.24 33.19
CA TYR A 515 10.17 -22.65 33.36
C TYR A 515 9.60 -23.21 32.06
N ILE A 516 10.13 -24.32 31.59
CA ILE A 516 9.63 -25.03 30.39
C ILE A 516 9.41 -26.51 30.74
N SER A 517 8.39 -27.12 30.14
CA SER A 517 8.12 -28.55 30.26
C SER A 517 9.25 -29.37 29.63
N ASN A 518 9.63 -30.47 30.28
CA ASN A 518 10.71 -31.33 29.80
C ASN A 518 10.37 -31.92 28.43
N MET A 519 11.37 -32.04 27.57
CA MET A 519 11.23 -32.60 26.22
C MET A 519 12.31 -33.64 25.97
N LYS A 520 11.93 -34.72 25.28
CA LYS A 520 12.87 -35.70 24.74
C LYS A 520 12.77 -35.70 23.22
N PHE A 521 13.92 -35.55 22.58
CA PHE A 521 14.11 -35.52 21.14
C PHE A 521 14.67 -36.87 20.67
N ILE A 522 14.05 -37.46 19.66
CA ILE A 522 14.42 -38.77 19.12
C ILE A 522 14.54 -38.66 17.59
N MET A 523 15.63 -39.16 17.02
CA MET A 523 15.81 -39.23 15.57
C MET A 523 15.79 -40.70 15.10
N LYS A 524 14.92 -41.01 14.13
CA LYS A 524 14.67 -42.35 13.60
C LYS A 524 14.82 -42.44 12.08
#